data_AF-A0A9D6H824-F1
#
_entry.id   AF-A0A9D6H824-F1
#
_cell.length_a   1.000
_cell.length_b   1.000
_cell.length_c   1.000
_cell.angle_alpha   90.00
_cell.angle_beta   90.00
_cell.angle_gamma   90.00
#
_symmetry.space_group_name_H-M   'P 1'
#
loop_
_entity.id
_entity.type
_entity.pdbx_description
1 polymer ?
#
loop_
_entity_poly.entity_id
_entity_poly.type
_entity_poly.pdbx_seq_one_letter_code
_entity_poly.pdbx_strand_id
1 'polypeptide(L)'
;MQLDQSLSQSLSRWNLLDSAFYQAWSAGELPVDALATYAHEYGAFITTIADGWAAHGDDAVAAEEREHVELWRAFAKSLGTDIGAASTPAVAELVEVARRSFSDPVASLGALYAFEAQQPATSASKLEGLRAHYDLGAEAEVYFDVHKDDLDEPALLLERMRALPAVDQERAAAACEQTARALRLALDGLYAGCVAQA
;
A
#
# COMPACT_ATOMS: atom_id res chain seq x y z
N MET A 1 11.06 9.27 20.29
CA MET A 1 12.11 8.24 20.51
C MET A 1 11.55 6.82 20.53
N GLN A 2 10.67 6.43 21.46
CA GLN A 2 10.13 5.05 21.45
C GLN A 2 9.22 4.79 20.24
N LEU A 3 8.28 5.70 19.95
CA LEU A 3 7.41 5.61 18.76
C LEU A 3 8.22 5.51 17.46
N ASP A 4 9.10 6.48 17.19
CA ASP A 4 9.88 6.51 15.94
C ASP A 4 10.69 5.22 15.74
N GLN A 5 11.31 4.73 16.81
CA GLN A 5 12.08 3.49 16.78
C GLN A 5 11.19 2.28 16.48
N SER A 6 10.01 2.18 17.11
CA SER A 6 9.06 1.11 16.84
C SER A 6 8.60 1.14 15.38
N LEU A 7 8.20 2.31 14.86
CA LEU A 7 7.78 2.47 13.46
C LEU A 7 8.90 2.07 12.49
N SER A 8 10.11 2.59 12.67
CA SER A 8 11.25 2.23 11.80
C SER A 8 11.60 0.74 11.87
N GLN A 9 11.51 0.11 13.05
CA GLN A 9 11.73 -1.34 13.18
C GLN A 9 10.67 -2.15 12.43
N SER A 10 9.40 -1.76 12.54
CA SER A 10 8.30 -2.41 11.82
C SER A 10 8.48 -2.29 10.30
N LEU A 11 8.76 -1.09 9.79
CA LEU A 11 8.96 -0.86 8.35
C LEU A 11 10.22 -1.56 7.83
N SER A 12 11.32 -1.56 8.59
CA SER A 12 12.52 -2.29 8.18
C SER A 12 12.30 -3.80 8.15
N ARG A 13 11.56 -4.35 9.12
CA ARG A 13 11.27 -5.79 9.20
C ARG A 13 10.32 -6.25 8.09
N TRP A 14 9.38 -5.41 7.71
CA TRP A 14 8.31 -5.72 6.75
C TRP A 14 8.42 -4.89 5.47
N ASN A 15 9.64 -4.50 5.10
CA ASN A 15 9.90 -3.69 3.92
C ASN A 15 9.36 -4.38 2.66
N LEU A 16 8.50 -3.70 1.90
CA LEU A 16 7.86 -4.28 0.72
C LEU A 16 8.86 -4.52 -0.42
N LEU A 17 9.90 -3.69 -0.54
CA LEU A 17 10.94 -3.84 -1.57
C LEU A 17 11.74 -5.13 -1.40
N ASP A 18 11.81 -5.68 -0.19
CA ASP A 18 12.51 -6.94 0.09
C ASP A 18 11.63 -8.18 -0.19
N SER A 19 10.41 -8.01 -0.71
CA SER A 19 9.54 -9.12 -1.09
C SER A 19 9.96 -9.74 -2.42
N ALA A 20 9.74 -11.05 -2.57
CA ALA A 20 10.02 -11.75 -3.83
C ALA A 20 9.17 -11.17 -4.98
N PHE A 21 7.96 -10.69 -4.69
CA PHE A 21 7.11 -9.98 -5.64
C PHE A 21 7.82 -8.74 -6.21
N TYR A 22 8.37 -7.85 -5.38
CA TYR A 22 9.05 -6.65 -5.86
C TYR A 22 10.36 -6.95 -6.57
N GLN A 23 11.11 -7.96 -6.13
CA GLN A 23 12.33 -8.38 -6.81
C GLN A 23 12.01 -8.89 -8.23
N ALA A 24 10.99 -9.74 -8.36
CA ALA A 24 10.53 -10.21 -9.66
C ALA A 24 9.95 -9.08 -10.54
N TRP A 25 9.19 -8.15 -9.95
CA TRP A 25 8.68 -6.96 -10.66
C TRP A 25 9.83 -6.15 -11.25
N SER A 26 10.82 -5.82 -10.41
CA SER A 26 11.96 -4.96 -10.78
C SER A 26 12.89 -5.63 -11.80
N ALA A 27 12.90 -6.97 -11.84
CA ALA A 27 13.66 -7.74 -12.82
C ALA A 27 12.88 -8.00 -14.13
N GLY A 28 11.60 -7.62 -14.21
CA GLY A 28 10.74 -7.93 -15.37
C GLY A 28 10.38 -9.41 -15.48
N GLU A 29 10.41 -10.15 -14.37
CA GLU A 29 10.16 -11.60 -14.32
C GLU A 29 8.68 -11.94 -14.07
N LEU A 30 7.85 -10.95 -13.72
CA LEU A 30 6.41 -11.16 -13.58
C LEU A 30 5.71 -11.12 -14.96
N PRO A 31 4.87 -12.11 -15.29
CA PRO A 31 4.04 -12.02 -16.49
C PRO A 31 2.97 -10.92 -16.33
N VAL A 32 2.50 -10.37 -17.45
CA VAL A 32 1.44 -9.33 -17.46
C VAL A 32 0.18 -9.78 -16.71
N ASP A 33 -0.18 -11.07 -16.77
CA ASP A 33 -1.33 -11.60 -16.03
C ASP A 33 -1.14 -11.54 -14.50
N ALA A 34 0.11 -11.65 -14.00
CA ALA A 34 0.41 -11.46 -12.58
C ALA A 34 0.30 -9.99 -12.18
N LEU A 35 0.71 -9.06 -13.04
CA LEU A 35 0.49 -7.62 -12.86
C LEU A 35 -1.00 -7.29 -12.84
N ALA A 36 -1.77 -7.87 -13.76
CA ALA A 36 -3.23 -7.71 -13.80
C ALA A 36 -3.88 -8.24 -12.51
N THR A 37 -3.46 -9.41 -12.04
CA THR A 37 -3.94 -9.97 -10.75
C THR A 37 -3.61 -9.04 -9.59
N TYR A 38 -2.38 -8.50 -9.54
CA TYR A 38 -2.00 -7.50 -8.55
C TYR A 38 -2.88 -6.26 -8.59
N ALA A 39 -3.09 -5.66 -9.77
CA ALA A 39 -3.91 -4.46 -9.93
C ALA A 39 -5.38 -4.72 -9.52
N HIS A 40 -5.92 -5.87 -9.87
CA HIS A 40 -7.28 -6.29 -9.54
C HIS A 40 -7.49 -6.47 -8.04
N GLU A 41 -6.62 -7.27 -7.41
CA GLU A 41 -6.77 -7.68 -6.01
C GLU A 41 -6.30 -6.61 -5.03
N TYR A 42 -5.11 -6.05 -5.26
CA TYR A 42 -4.53 -5.03 -4.37
C TYR A 42 -5.31 -3.71 -4.47
N GLY A 43 -5.98 -3.45 -5.60
CA GLY A 43 -6.93 -2.35 -5.74
C GLY A 43 -8.06 -2.38 -4.69
N ALA A 44 -8.47 -3.57 -4.21
CA ALA A 44 -9.43 -3.68 -3.12
C ALA A 44 -8.91 -3.02 -1.83
N PHE A 45 -7.61 -3.11 -1.55
CA PHE A 45 -6.98 -2.41 -0.43
C PHE A 45 -6.86 -0.90 -0.70
N ILE A 46 -6.44 -0.50 -1.91
CA ILE A 46 -6.36 0.93 -2.30
C ILE A 46 -7.70 1.64 -2.09
N THR A 47 -8.82 1.00 -2.42
CA THR A 47 -10.16 1.59 -2.18
C THR A 47 -10.50 1.88 -0.71
N THR A 48 -9.70 1.40 0.24
CA THR A 48 -9.92 1.64 1.68
C THR A 48 -9.12 2.81 2.25
N ILE A 49 -8.13 3.34 1.53
CA ILE A 49 -7.20 4.36 2.08
C ILE A 49 -7.94 5.64 2.49
N ALA A 50 -8.91 6.08 1.67
CA ALA A 50 -9.76 7.22 1.98
C ALA A 50 -10.54 7.06 3.30
N ASP A 51 -10.96 5.84 3.66
CA ASP A 51 -11.64 5.57 4.93
C ASP A 51 -10.69 5.80 6.12
N GLY A 52 -9.41 5.45 5.94
CA GLY A 52 -8.38 5.69 6.96
C GLY A 52 -8.22 7.18 7.28
N TRP A 53 -8.12 8.02 6.25
CA TRP A 53 -8.01 9.48 6.41
C TRP A 53 -9.28 10.07 7.03
N ALA A 54 -10.45 9.63 6.57
CA ALA A 54 -11.74 10.05 7.14
C ALA A 54 -11.88 9.66 8.64
N ALA A 55 -11.32 8.51 9.06
CA ALA A 55 -11.42 8.03 10.43
C ALA A 55 -10.86 9.00 11.48
N HIS A 56 -9.97 9.91 11.09
CA HIS A 56 -9.38 10.91 11.97
C HIS A 56 -9.62 12.36 11.51
N GLY A 57 -10.63 12.56 10.64
CA GLY A 57 -11.20 13.87 10.31
C GLY A 57 -10.58 14.59 9.11
N ASP A 58 -9.79 13.90 8.29
CA ASP A 58 -9.12 14.48 7.13
C ASP A 58 -9.95 14.33 5.85
N ASP A 59 -11.10 15.01 5.80
CA ASP A 59 -12.04 14.90 4.68
C ASP A 59 -11.44 15.34 3.33
N ALA A 60 -10.47 16.27 3.36
CA ALA A 60 -9.78 16.75 2.17
C ALA A 60 -8.84 15.69 1.57
N VAL A 61 -7.95 15.11 2.39
CA VAL A 61 -7.05 14.03 1.96
C VAL A 61 -7.86 12.79 1.58
N ALA A 62 -8.91 12.47 2.34
CA ALA A 62 -9.83 11.39 1.99
C ALA A 62 -10.52 11.62 0.61
N ALA A 63 -10.75 12.87 0.20
CA ALA A 63 -11.29 13.16 -1.13
C ALA A 63 -10.25 12.96 -2.24
N GLU A 64 -9.01 13.39 -2.01
CA GLU A 64 -7.88 13.16 -2.91
C GLU A 64 -7.61 11.66 -3.09
N GLU A 65 -7.63 10.88 -2.01
CA GLU A 65 -7.47 9.42 -2.07
C GLU A 65 -8.56 8.71 -2.88
N ARG A 66 -9.78 9.26 -2.89
CA ARG A 66 -10.85 8.76 -3.79
C ARG A 66 -10.56 9.06 -5.26
N GLU A 67 -9.84 10.12 -5.56
CA GLU A 67 -9.36 10.42 -6.92
C GLU A 67 -8.17 9.50 -7.29
N HIS A 68 -7.28 9.19 -6.34
CA HIS A 68 -6.19 8.22 -6.52
C HIS A 68 -6.69 6.80 -6.86
N VAL A 69 -7.85 6.40 -6.35
CA VAL A 69 -8.52 5.14 -6.76
C VAL A 69 -8.79 5.10 -8.27
N GLU A 70 -9.13 6.23 -8.89
CA GLU A 70 -9.37 6.27 -10.34
C GLU A 70 -8.06 6.22 -11.13
N LEU A 71 -6.95 6.73 -10.58
CA LEU A 71 -5.61 6.52 -11.15
C LEU A 71 -5.21 5.03 -11.07
N TRP A 72 -5.47 4.37 -9.95
CA TRP A 72 -5.27 2.92 -9.83
C TRP A 72 -6.15 2.15 -10.82
N ARG A 73 -7.40 2.57 -11.00
CA ARG A 73 -8.32 1.98 -11.98
C ARG A 73 -7.80 2.12 -13.41
N ALA A 74 -7.19 3.26 -13.76
CA ALA A 74 -6.53 3.44 -15.05
C ALA A 74 -5.35 2.48 -15.23
N PHE A 75 -4.53 2.32 -14.19
CA PHE A 75 -3.47 1.31 -14.18
C PHE A 75 -4.02 -0.11 -14.38
N ALA A 76 -5.07 -0.52 -13.65
CA ALA A 76 -5.73 -1.81 -13.83
C ALA A 76 -6.24 -2.01 -15.27
N LYS A 77 -6.83 -0.98 -15.89
CA LYS A 77 -7.33 -1.03 -17.27
C LYS A 77 -6.22 -1.19 -18.30
N SER A 78 -5.05 -0.57 -18.10
CA SER A 78 -3.88 -0.75 -18.98
C SER A 78 -3.39 -2.20 -19.02
N LEU A 79 -3.69 -2.97 -17.96
CA LEU A 79 -3.41 -4.40 -17.83
C LEU A 79 -4.59 -5.30 -18.28
N GLY A 80 -5.63 -4.72 -18.87
CA GLY A 80 -6.80 -5.47 -19.34
C GLY A 80 -7.72 -5.96 -18.21
N THR A 81 -7.66 -5.37 -17.02
CA THR A 81 -8.50 -5.71 -15.87
C THR A 81 -9.18 -4.48 -15.25
N ASP A 82 -9.86 -4.65 -14.13
CA ASP A 82 -10.44 -3.60 -13.31
C ASP A 82 -10.21 -3.92 -11.83
N ILE A 83 -10.46 -2.98 -10.92
CA ILE A 83 -10.45 -3.24 -9.48
C ILE A 83 -11.58 -4.22 -9.16
N GLY A 84 -11.26 -5.28 -8.43
CA GLY A 84 -12.24 -6.27 -7.97
C GLY A 84 -12.15 -6.56 -6.48
N ALA A 85 -12.81 -7.64 -6.09
CA ALA A 85 -12.75 -8.12 -4.71
C ALA A 85 -11.45 -8.91 -4.50
N ALA A 86 -10.82 -8.73 -3.34
CA ALA A 86 -9.69 -9.56 -2.94
C ALA A 86 -10.11 -11.02 -2.77
N SER A 87 -9.47 -11.93 -3.50
CA SER A 87 -9.78 -13.36 -3.54
C SER A 87 -8.61 -14.21 -3.04
N THR A 88 -7.38 -13.71 -3.22
CA THR A 88 -6.17 -14.22 -2.61
C THR A 88 -6.28 -14.03 -1.09
N PRO A 89 -6.20 -15.11 -0.29
CA PRO A 89 -6.45 -15.05 1.15
C PRO A 89 -5.62 -14.00 1.89
N ALA A 90 -4.36 -13.81 1.49
CA ALA A 90 -3.48 -12.81 2.11
C ALA A 90 -3.88 -11.36 1.76
N VAL A 91 -4.43 -11.11 0.57
CA VAL A 91 -4.95 -9.79 0.19
C VAL A 91 -6.28 -9.53 0.88
N ALA A 92 -7.14 -10.54 1.00
CA ALA A 92 -8.38 -10.43 1.76
C ALA A 92 -8.11 -10.10 3.24
N GLU A 93 -7.11 -10.74 3.86
CA GLU A 93 -6.68 -10.41 5.22
C GLU A 93 -6.15 -8.98 5.32
N LEU A 94 -5.38 -8.49 4.34
CA LEU A 94 -4.93 -7.09 4.30
C LEU A 94 -6.12 -6.12 4.30
N VAL A 95 -7.13 -6.36 3.48
CA VAL A 95 -8.35 -5.52 3.42
C VAL A 95 -9.08 -5.52 4.76
N GLU A 96 -9.20 -6.67 5.43
CA GLU A 96 -9.86 -6.77 6.73
C GLU A 96 -9.04 -6.12 7.87
N VAL A 97 -7.71 -6.24 7.84
CA VAL A 97 -6.80 -5.53 8.75
C VAL A 97 -6.96 -4.02 8.58
N ALA A 98 -6.99 -3.53 7.34
CA ALA A 98 -7.17 -2.12 7.04
C ALA A 98 -8.51 -1.61 7.56
N ARG A 99 -9.62 -2.25 7.18
CA ARG A 99 -10.98 -1.88 7.63
C ARG A 99 -11.11 -1.87 9.15
N ARG A 100 -10.55 -2.86 9.84
CA ARG A 100 -10.56 -2.91 11.30
C ARG A 100 -9.78 -1.74 11.89
N SER A 101 -8.60 -1.43 11.34
CA SER A 101 -7.77 -0.32 11.85
C SER A 101 -8.41 1.03 11.57
N PHE A 102 -9.01 1.22 10.39
CA PHE A 102 -9.69 2.45 9.99
C PHE A 102 -11.02 2.68 10.72
N SER A 103 -11.51 1.69 11.49
CA SER A 103 -12.66 1.90 12.39
C SER A 103 -12.32 2.61 13.71
N ASP A 104 -11.03 2.83 14.00
CA ASP A 104 -10.53 3.52 15.19
C ASP A 104 -9.56 4.65 14.79
N PRO A 105 -9.78 5.90 15.22
CA PRO A 105 -8.96 7.05 14.79
C PRO A 105 -7.47 6.90 15.11
N VAL A 106 -7.11 6.23 16.21
CA VAL A 106 -5.72 6.06 16.65
C VAL A 106 -5.03 4.95 15.84
N ALA A 107 -5.69 3.80 15.70
CA ALA A 107 -5.17 2.69 14.91
C ALA A 107 -5.05 3.07 13.42
N SER A 108 -5.96 3.90 12.92
CA SER A 108 -5.92 4.41 11.55
C SER A 108 -4.61 5.12 11.22
N LEU A 109 -4.13 6.01 12.10
CA LEU A 109 -2.86 6.74 11.89
C LEU A 109 -1.67 5.79 11.68
N GLY A 110 -1.58 4.74 12.50
CA GLY A 110 -0.53 3.75 12.38
C GLY A 110 -0.65 2.87 11.13
N ALA A 111 -1.88 2.45 10.83
CA ALA A 111 -2.16 1.62 9.66
C ALA A 111 -1.87 2.35 8.34
N LEU A 112 -2.29 3.62 8.21
CA LEU A 112 -1.93 4.47 7.08
C LEU A 112 -0.42 4.67 6.99
N TYR A 113 0.23 4.99 8.12
CA TYR A 113 1.68 5.22 8.12
C TYR A 113 2.46 4.00 7.62
N ALA A 114 1.98 2.78 7.87
CA ALA A 114 2.61 1.57 7.36
C ALA A 114 2.64 1.49 5.82
N PHE A 115 1.64 2.08 5.16
CA PHE A 115 1.51 2.15 3.71
C PHE A 115 2.20 3.39 3.15
N GLU A 116 1.82 4.59 3.61
CA GLU A 116 2.32 5.86 3.05
C GLU A 116 3.82 6.05 3.22
N ALA A 117 4.40 5.57 4.32
CA ALA A 117 5.85 5.69 4.52
C ALA A 117 6.67 4.80 3.57
N GLN A 118 6.04 3.82 2.91
CA GLN A 118 6.69 2.94 1.93
C GLN A 118 6.32 3.30 0.48
N GLN A 119 5.24 4.07 0.26
CA GLN A 119 4.73 4.45 -1.06
C GLN A 119 5.76 5.14 -1.96
N PRO A 120 6.62 6.06 -1.48
CA PRO A 120 7.61 6.73 -2.35
C PRO A 120 8.58 5.76 -3.01
N ALA A 121 9.28 4.97 -2.19
CA ALA A 121 10.30 4.05 -2.67
C ALA A 121 9.68 2.90 -3.51
N THR A 122 8.51 2.43 -3.10
CA THR A 122 7.81 1.38 -3.83
C THR A 122 7.21 1.85 -5.15
N SER A 123 6.66 3.06 -5.21
CA SER A 123 6.13 3.64 -6.44
C SER A 123 7.26 3.97 -7.41
N ALA A 124 8.39 4.49 -6.93
CA ALA A 124 9.58 4.70 -7.76
C ALA A 124 10.07 3.39 -8.40
N SER A 125 10.21 2.33 -7.60
CA SER A 125 10.63 1.00 -8.09
C SER A 125 9.64 0.41 -9.08
N LYS A 126 8.33 0.53 -8.82
CA LYS A 126 7.31 0.04 -9.75
C LYS A 126 7.33 0.79 -11.07
N LEU A 127 7.42 2.12 -11.01
CA LEU A 127 7.47 2.98 -12.20
C LEU A 127 8.70 2.67 -13.06
N GLU A 128 9.86 2.47 -12.44
CA GLU A 128 11.07 2.04 -13.15
C GLU A 128 10.86 0.68 -13.82
N GLY A 129 10.34 -0.31 -13.10
CA GLY A 129 10.06 -1.64 -13.65
C GLY A 129 9.05 -1.61 -14.79
N LEU A 130 7.98 -0.80 -14.68
CA LEU A 130 7.00 -0.60 -15.75
C LEU A 130 7.67 -0.09 -17.02
N ARG A 131 8.42 1.01 -16.92
CA ARG A 131 9.12 1.64 -18.05
C ARG A 131 10.18 0.73 -18.68
N ALA A 132 10.83 -0.10 -17.88
CA ALA A 132 11.93 -0.95 -18.34
C ALA A 132 11.46 -2.25 -19.02
N HIS A 133 10.33 -2.82 -18.58
CA HIS A 133 9.97 -4.20 -18.91
C HIS A 133 8.61 -4.38 -19.57
N TYR A 134 7.71 -3.38 -19.52
CA TYR A 134 6.34 -3.53 -19.98
C TYR A 134 5.93 -2.36 -20.90
N ASP A 135 5.18 -2.67 -21.96
CA ASP A 135 4.65 -1.67 -22.91
C ASP A 135 3.13 -1.49 -22.66
N LEU A 136 2.79 -0.72 -21.62
CA LEU A 136 1.42 -0.53 -21.15
C LEU A 136 0.85 0.88 -21.38
N GLY A 137 1.68 1.80 -21.92
CA GLY A 137 1.32 3.20 -22.12
C GLY A 137 1.38 4.06 -20.86
N ALA A 138 1.30 5.39 -21.06
CA ALA A 138 1.52 6.36 -19.99
C ALA A 138 0.46 6.33 -18.87
N GLU A 139 -0.74 5.84 -19.16
CA GLU A 139 -1.84 5.71 -18.18
C GLU A 139 -1.49 4.71 -17.06
N ALA A 140 -0.64 3.71 -17.35
CA ALA A 140 -0.16 2.74 -16.38
C ALA A 140 0.80 3.35 -15.33
N GLU A 141 1.35 4.53 -15.61
CA GLU A 141 2.41 5.16 -14.81
C GLU A 141 1.87 6.18 -13.80
N VAL A 142 0.72 6.80 -14.08
CA VAL A 142 0.27 8.02 -13.40
C VAL A 142 0.13 7.84 -11.89
N TYR A 143 -0.46 6.74 -11.43
CA TYR A 143 -0.58 6.45 -9.99
C TYR A 143 0.81 6.45 -9.33
N PHE A 144 1.79 5.78 -9.92
CA PHE A 144 3.12 5.66 -9.33
C PHE A 144 3.92 6.97 -9.43
N ASP A 145 3.72 7.74 -10.50
CA ASP A 145 4.39 9.04 -10.68
C ASP A 145 3.93 10.08 -9.64
N VAL A 146 2.65 10.07 -9.26
CA VAL A 146 2.11 10.90 -8.17
C VAL A 146 2.74 10.53 -6.82
N HIS A 147 2.82 9.24 -6.51
CA HIS A 147 3.21 8.80 -5.15
C HIS A 147 4.72 8.66 -4.93
N LYS A 148 5.55 8.60 -5.98
CA LYS A 148 7.00 8.35 -5.83
C LYS A 148 7.75 9.43 -5.06
N ASP A 149 7.21 10.65 -5.02
CA ASP A 149 7.79 11.81 -4.35
C ASP A 149 6.94 12.31 -3.18
N ASP A 150 5.86 11.61 -2.80
CA ASP A 150 4.97 12.03 -1.73
C ASP A 150 5.56 11.70 -0.34
N LEU A 151 6.15 12.72 0.27
CA LEU A 151 6.69 12.64 1.64
C LEU A 151 5.81 13.39 2.64
N ASP A 152 4.76 14.06 2.17
CA ASP A 152 3.95 14.97 3.00
C ASP A 152 2.95 14.16 3.84
N GLU A 153 2.30 13.16 3.25
CA GLU A 153 1.39 12.27 3.96
C GLU A 153 2.04 11.48 5.12
N PRO A 154 3.15 10.74 4.91
CA PRO A 154 3.80 10.04 6.03
C PRO A 154 4.35 11.00 7.09
N ALA A 155 4.77 12.22 6.70
CA ALA A 155 5.20 13.24 7.66
C ALA A 155 4.04 13.74 8.53
N LEU A 156 2.88 14.00 7.93
CA LEU A 156 1.65 14.41 8.61
C LEU A 156 1.17 13.34 9.61
N LEU A 157 1.12 12.08 9.17
CA LEU A 157 0.75 10.96 10.02
C LEU A 157 1.69 10.82 11.22
N LEU A 158 3.00 10.96 10.99
CA LEU A 158 4.01 10.90 12.05
C LEU A 158 3.88 12.06 13.05
N GLU A 159 3.63 13.27 12.58
CA GLU A 159 3.37 14.44 13.45
C GLU A 159 2.18 14.16 14.38
N ARG A 160 1.07 13.67 13.82
CA ARG A 160 -0.14 13.36 14.58
C ARG A 160 0.08 12.26 15.59
N MET A 161 0.75 11.17 15.21
CA MET A 161 1.07 10.11 16.15
C MET A 161 1.94 10.62 17.30
N ARG A 162 2.93 11.50 17.03
CA ARG A 162 3.78 12.10 18.09
C ARG A 162 3.00 13.00 19.06
N ALA A 163 1.88 13.58 18.62
CA ALA A 163 1.01 14.40 19.47
C ALA A 163 0.07 13.58 20.38
N LEU A 164 -0.07 12.27 20.15
CA LEU A 164 -0.91 11.39 20.96
C LEU A 164 -0.33 11.15 22.37
N PRO A 165 -1.17 10.83 23.37
CA PRO A 165 -0.71 10.26 24.63
C PRO A 165 0.09 8.97 24.41
N ALA A 166 1.04 8.66 25.31
CA ALA A 166 1.95 7.51 25.16
C ALA A 166 1.22 6.17 24.91
N VAL A 167 0.10 5.92 25.60
CA VAL A 167 -0.72 4.71 25.39
C VAL A 167 -1.29 4.61 23.97
N ASP A 168 -1.66 5.74 23.36
CA ASP A 168 -2.18 5.78 22.00
C ASP A 168 -1.05 5.76 20.97
N GLN A 169 0.15 6.28 21.29
CA GLN A 169 1.35 6.06 20.47
C GLN A 169 1.68 4.57 20.35
N GLU A 170 1.60 3.81 21.46
CA GLU A 170 1.81 2.36 21.44
C GLU A 170 0.75 1.64 20.60
N ARG A 171 -0.52 2.06 20.69
CA ARG A 171 -1.61 1.52 19.85
C ARG A 171 -1.40 1.81 18.37
N ALA A 172 -1.01 3.03 18.01
CA ALA A 172 -0.71 3.39 16.63
C ALA A 172 0.51 2.60 16.10
N ALA A 173 1.57 2.47 16.90
CA ALA A 173 2.74 1.66 16.53
C ALA A 173 2.37 0.18 16.29
N ALA A 174 1.49 -0.39 17.13
CA ALA A 174 1.00 -1.76 16.95
C ALA A 174 0.17 -1.92 15.67
N ALA A 175 -0.69 -0.96 15.34
CA ALA A 175 -1.45 -0.94 14.09
C ALA A 175 -0.53 -0.81 12.86
N CYS A 176 0.54 -0.02 12.97
CA CYS A 176 1.58 0.07 11.95
C CYS A 176 2.27 -1.27 11.72
N GLU A 177 2.70 -1.97 12.77
CA GLU A 177 3.35 -3.29 12.60
C GLU A 177 2.39 -4.32 11.99
N GLN A 178 1.14 -4.36 12.46
CA GLN A 178 0.13 -5.28 11.95
C GLN A 178 -0.14 -5.04 10.46
N THR A 179 -0.27 -3.78 10.05
CA THR A 179 -0.55 -3.41 8.66
C THR A 179 0.68 -3.63 7.78
N ALA A 180 1.89 -3.26 8.22
CA ALA A 180 3.13 -3.52 7.49
C ALA A 180 3.33 -5.02 7.21
N ARG A 181 3.07 -5.87 8.21
CA ARG A 181 3.10 -7.32 8.03
C ARG A 181 2.04 -7.79 7.02
N ALA A 182 0.82 -7.29 7.10
CA ALA A 182 -0.26 -7.67 6.18
C ALA A 182 0.05 -7.25 4.74
N LEU A 183 0.58 -6.04 4.53
CA LEU A 183 1.04 -5.55 3.23
C LEU A 183 2.08 -6.50 2.62
N ARG A 184 3.09 -6.90 3.42
CA ARG A 184 4.13 -7.83 2.98
C ARG A 184 3.57 -9.21 2.62
N LEU A 185 2.71 -9.76 3.47
CA LEU A 185 2.09 -11.08 3.24
C LEU A 185 1.16 -11.09 2.03
N ALA A 186 0.46 -9.98 1.76
CA ALA A 186 -0.38 -9.85 0.57
C ALA A 186 0.46 -9.99 -0.72
N LEU A 187 1.63 -9.35 -0.77
CA LEU A 187 2.56 -9.47 -1.90
C LEU A 187 3.14 -10.89 -2.02
N ASP A 188 3.54 -11.49 -0.90
CA ASP A 188 4.05 -12.87 -0.89
C ASP A 188 2.95 -13.86 -1.38
N GLY A 189 1.69 -13.64 -1.00
CA GLY A 189 0.55 -14.43 -1.45
C GLY A 189 0.27 -14.30 -2.95
N LEU A 190 0.30 -13.07 -3.48
CA LEU A 190 0.16 -12.82 -4.92
C LEU A 190 1.30 -13.46 -5.72
N TYR A 191 2.54 -13.35 -5.22
CA TYR A 191 3.70 -13.98 -5.86
C TYR A 191 3.61 -15.50 -5.87
N ALA A 192 3.21 -16.12 -4.75
CA ALA A 192 3.02 -17.56 -4.69
C ALA A 192 1.94 -18.04 -5.67
N GLY A 193 0.85 -17.28 -5.83
CA GLY A 193 -0.18 -17.54 -6.83
C GLY A 193 0.35 -17.50 -8.27
N CYS A 194 1.23 -16.54 -8.59
CA CYS A 194 1.91 -16.45 -9.87
C CYS A 194 2.80 -17.67 -10.15
N VAL A 195 3.67 -18.03 -9.19
CA VAL A 195 4.63 -19.14 -9.36
C VAL A 195 3.91 -20.49 -9.47
N ALA A 196 2.77 -20.67 -8.80
CA ALA A 196 1.99 -21.91 -8.89
C ALA A 196 1.28 -22.11 -10.24
N GLN A 197 1.15 -21.06 -11.05
CA GLN A 197 0.50 -21.09 -12.36
C GLN A 197 1.49 -21.16 -13.54
N ALA A 198 2.79 -20.99 -13.28
CA ALA A 198 3.89 -21.08 -14.25
C ALA A 198 4.37 -22.53 -14.45
#